data_AF-A0A966B927-F1
#
_entry.id   AF-A0A966B927-F1
#
_cell.length_a   1.000
_cell.length_b   1.000
_cell.length_c   1.000
_cell.angle_alpha   90.00
_cell.angle_beta   90.00
_cell.angle_gamma   90.00
#
_symmetry.space_group_name_H-M   'P 1'
#
loop_
_entity.id
_entity.type
_entity.pdbx_description
1 polymer ?
#
loop_
_entity_poly.entity_id
_entity_poly.type
_entity_poly.pdbx_seq_one_letter_code
_entity_poly.pdbx_strand_id
1 'polypeptide(L)'
;MRWAELRGLVAVAAVAGAIVFAWTTIEEREVTSGATTTTSTSTTTTTVVVTSTITPTYAVEALCAQTATLSAQIGLLPSDVGPGPVAHIVLSYYTRIKHLVPPEIAPEIAAIIDFYEDFIATGEAFDYNTAKIILEGDKEKYQQLVTRPAPGLESVRAVVAETCQVEVPAQYRISALGFDELEDRLLDPPDE
;
A
#
# COMPACT_ATOMS: atom_id res chain seq x y z
N MET A 1 12.35 -26.86 33.16
CA MET A 1 12.16 -25.69 32.28
C MET A 1 13.27 -25.68 31.25
N ARG A 2 12.92 -25.62 29.96
CA ARG A 2 13.85 -25.89 28.85
C ARG A 2 14.65 -24.63 28.53
N TRP A 3 15.97 -24.77 28.36
CA TRP A 3 16.93 -23.69 28.07
C TRP A 3 16.56 -22.75 26.90
N ALA A 4 15.67 -23.19 26.00
CA ALA A 4 15.17 -22.38 24.89
C ALA A 4 14.16 -21.29 25.32
N GLU A 5 13.34 -21.55 26.34
CA GLU A 5 12.35 -20.59 26.86
C GLU A 5 13.06 -19.42 27.57
N LEU A 6 14.19 -19.70 28.25
CA LEU A 6 15.00 -18.69 28.91
C LEU A 6 15.67 -17.72 27.93
N ARG A 7 16.06 -18.22 26.74
CA ARG A 7 16.67 -17.39 25.67
C ARG A 7 15.66 -16.48 24.99
N GLY A 8 14.44 -16.96 24.76
CA GLY A 8 13.37 -16.15 24.18
C GLY A 8 13.01 -14.95 25.07
N LEU A 9 12.96 -15.17 26.39
CA LEU A 9 12.59 -14.13 27.35
C LEU A 9 13.68 -13.05 27.50
N VAL A 10 14.96 -13.42 27.40
CA VAL A 10 16.08 -12.47 27.40
C VAL A 10 16.11 -11.61 26.13
N ALA A 11 15.79 -12.20 24.97
CA ALA A 11 15.73 -11.44 23.72
C ALA A 11 14.61 -10.39 23.74
N VAL A 12 13.43 -10.74 24.26
CA VAL A 12 12.29 -9.82 24.37
C VAL A 12 12.61 -8.68 25.36
N ALA A 13 13.23 -9.00 26.50
CA ALA A 13 13.65 -7.98 27.47
C ALA A 13 14.70 -7.02 26.91
N ALA A 14 15.64 -7.51 26.09
CA ALA A 14 16.65 -6.68 25.45
C ALA A 14 16.05 -5.72 24.41
N VAL A 15 15.08 -6.19 23.61
CA VAL A 15 14.40 -5.36 22.61
C VAL A 15 13.54 -4.28 23.27
N ALA A 16 12.79 -4.63 24.32
CA ALA A 16 11.99 -3.65 25.07
C ALA A 16 12.88 -2.60 25.76
N GLY A 17 14.00 -3.02 26.35
CA GLY A 17 14.98 -2.10 26.95
C GLY A 17 15.61 -1.14 25.95
N ALA A 18 15.91 -1.60 24.73
CA ALA A 18 16.47 -0.76 23.67
C ALA A 18 15.48 0.32 23.20
N ILE A 19 14.18 -0.01 23.12
CA ILE A 19 13.12 0.93 22.72
C ILE A 19 12.92 2.02 23.80
N VAL A 20 12.91 1.63 25.08
CA VAL A 20 12.79 2.60 26.19
C VAL A 20 14.03 3.49 26.27
N PHE A 21 15.24 2.91 26.13
CA PHE A 21 16.48 3.69 26.15
C PHE A 21 16.50 4.73 25.02
N ALA A 22 16.10 4.32 23.79
CA ALA A 22 16.00 5.22 22.65
C ALA A 22 15.05 6.40 22.91
N TRP A 23 13.92 6.17 23.59
CA TRP A 23 13.00 7.23 23.99
C TRP A 23 13.59 8.17 25.03
N THR A 24 14.20 7.65 26.10
CA THR A 24 14.78 8.49 27.16
C THR A 24 15.96 9.36 26.66
N THR A 25 16.77 8.86 25.73
CA THR A 25 17.85 9.65 25.13
C THR A 25 17.38 10.81 24.25
N ILE A 26 16.12 10.81 23.81
CA ILE A 26 15.51 11.91 23.07
C ILE A 26 15.01 13.00 24.04
N GLU A 27 14.55 12.63 25.23
CA GLU A 27 14.00 13.55 26.23
C GLU A 27 15.08 14.32 27.02
N GLU A 28 16.29 13.75 27.18
CA GLU A 28 17.38 14.38 27.96
C GLU A 28 18.21 15.42 27.17
N ARG A 29 17.90 15.72 25.91
CA ARG A 29 18.60 16.81 25.20
C ARG A 29 18.13 18.17 25.71
N GLU A 30 18.91 18.75 26.62
CA GLU A 30 18.75 20.13 27.08
C GLU A 30 18.71 21.12 25.90
N VAL A 31 17.56 21.78 25.72
CA VAL A 31 17.39 22.89 24.78
C VAL A 31 18.04 24.13 25.39
N THR A 32 19.34 24.30 25.20
CA THR A 32 20.03 25.54 25.57
C THR A 32 19.52 26.68 24.67
N SER A 33 18.94 27.69 25.32
CA SER A 33 18.24 28.82 24.71
C SER A 33 19.12 29.67 23.78
N GLY A 34 18.56 30.08 22.63
CA GLY A 34 19.14 31.09 21.77
C GLY A 34 18.18 31.54 20.66
N ALA A 35 17.60 32.73 20.85
CA ALA A 35 16.89 33.57 19.88
C ALA A 35 15.51 33.10 19.37
N THR A 36 14.52 33.98 19.58
CA THR A 36 13.22 34.01 18.91
C THR A 36 13.39 33.77 17.41
N THR A 37 12.99 32.58 16.96
CA THR A 37 13.05 32.20 15.55
C THR A 37 11.64 31.89 15.10
N THR A 38 11.14 32.68 14.15
CA THR A 38 9.92 32.41 13.37
C THR A 38 9.97 30.96 12.89
N THR A 39 9.07 30.10 13.38
CA THR A 39 9.00 28.70 12.92
C THR A 39 8.37 28.68 11.54
N SER A 40 9.19 28.84 10.51
CA SER A 40 8.88 28.29 9.19
C SER A 40 8.99 26.78 9.31
N THR A 41 7.85 26.09 9.32
CA THR A 41 7.82 24.64 9.17
C THR A 41 8.30 24.30 7.77
N SER A 42 9.60 24.04 7.62
CA SER A 42 10.13 23.42 6.42
C SER A 42 9.79 21.94 6.48
N THR A 43 8.70 21.54 5.82
CA THR A 43 8.45 20.14 5.48
C THR A 43 9.62 19.67 4.62
N THR A 44 10.57 18.94 5.21
CA THR A 44 11.63 18.29 4.44
C THR A 44 11.01 17.07 3.77
N THR A 45 10.52 17.25 2.54
CA THR A 45 10.24 16.12 1.66
C THR A 45 11.57 15.44 1.42
N THR A 46 11.82 14.34 2.13
CA THR A 46 12.96 13.48 1.83
C THR A 46 12.58 12.75 0.56
N THR A 47 12.90 13.33 -0.59
CA THR A 47 12.92 12.60 -1.85
C THR A 47 13.98 11.52 -1.70
N VAL A 48 13.54 10.30 -1.44
CA VAL A 48 14.40 9.13 -1.65
C VAL A 48 14.63 9.09 -3.15
N VAL A 49 15.71 9.72 -3.60
CA VAL A 49 16.24 9.49 -4.93
C VAL A 49 16.71 8.06 -4.89
N VAL A 50 15.85 7.14 -5.32
CA VAL A 50 16.25 5.77 -5.60
C VAL A 50 17.33 5.90 -6.64
N THR A 51 18.58 5.75 -6.20
CA THR A 51 19.72 5.77 -7.10
C THR A 51 19.62 4.46 -7.85
N SER A 52 18.95 4.50 -9.02
CA SER A 52 18.72 3.33 -9.86
C SER A 52 20.04 2.61 -10.09
N THR A 53 20.17 1.44 -9.46
CA THR A 53 21.08 0.40 -9.93
C THR A 53 20.74 0.18 -11.40
N ILE A 54 21.70 0.39 -12.31
CA ILE A 54 21.50 0.51 -13.77
C ILE A 54 20.59 -0.62 -14.27
N THR A 55 19.29 -0.36 -14.39
CA THR A 55 18.34 -1.27 -14.99
C THR A 55 18.74 -1.36 -16.46
N PRO A 56 19.05 -2.55 -16.99
CA PRO A 56 19.50 -2.64 -18.36
C PRO A 56 18.43 -2.14 -19.31
N THR A 57 18.82 -1.46 -20.39
CA THR A 57 17.90 -0.73 -21.28
C THR A 57 16.74 -1.59 -21.79
N TYR A 58 16.97 -2.89 -22.02
CA TYR A 58 15.93 -3.83 -22.44
C TYR A 58 14.82 -4.02 -21.39
N ALA A 59 15.15 -3.94 -20.10
CA ALA A 59 14.18 -4.10 -19.01
C ALA A 59 13.33 -2.83 -18.85
N VAL A 60 13.91 -1.67 -19.13
CA VAL A 60 13.16 -0.39 -19.19
C VAL A 60 12.17 -0.39 -20.35
N GLU A 61 12.59 -0.76 -21.56
CA GLU A 61 11.69 -0.86 -22.71
C GLU A 61 10.55 -1.87 -22.47
N ALA A 62 10.87 -3.04 -21.90
CA ALA A 62 9.87 -4.04 -21.54
C ALA A 62 8.88 -3.53 -20.47
N LEU A 63 9.36 -2.84 -19.45
CA LEU A 63 8.51 -2.23 -18.41
C LEU A 63 7.53 -1.23 -19.02
N CYS A 64 8.00 -0.36 -19.92
CA CYS A 64 7.16 0.63 -20.55
C CYS A 64 6.16 0.01 -21.53
N ALA A 65 6.54 -1.03 -22.26
CA ALA A 65 5.62 -1.78 -23.12
C ALA A 65 4.50 -2.48 -22.30
N GLN A 66 4.83 -3.08 -21.16
CA GLN A 66 3.82 -3.68 -20.27
C GLN A 66 2.90 -2.61 -19.66
N THR A 67 3.44 -1.44 -19.31
CA THR A 67 2.66 -0.33 -18.75
C THR A 67 1.71 0.27 -19.79
N ALA A 68 2.14 0.42 -21.05
CA ALA A 68 1.24 0.79 -22.14
C ALA A 68 0.13 -0.25 -22.37
N THR A 69 0.47 -1.54 -22.25
CA THR A 69 -0.50 -2.64 -22.35
C THR A 69 -1.55 -2.59 -21.24
N LEU A 70 -1.16 -2.24 -20.01
CA LEU A 70 -2.09 -2.05 -18.89
C LEU A 70 -3.16 -1.01 -19.23
N SER A 71 -2.75 0.19 -19.65
CA SER A 71 -3.69 1.27 -19.99
C SER A 71 -4.58 0.89 -21.17
N ALA A 72 -4.05 0.19 -22.17
CA ALA A 72 -4.84 -0.32 -23.28
C ALA A 72 -5.89 -1.35 -22.85
N GLN A 73 -5.54 -2.30 -21.97
CA GLN A 73 -6.47 -3.30 -21.46
C GLN A 73 -7.59 -2.68 -20.62
N ILE A 74 -7.26 -1.71 -19.77
CA ILE A 74 -8.26 -0.99 -18.97
C ILE A 74 -9.16 -0.15 -19.87
N GLY A 75 -8.61 0.50 -20.90
CA GLY A 75 -9.37 1.28 -21.87
C GLY A 75 -10.34 0.46 -22.75
N LEU A 76 -10.21 -0.86 -22.77
CA LEU A 76 -11.15 -1.77 -23.45
C LEU A 76 -12.33 -2.19 -22.56
N LEU A 77 -12.30 -1.87 -21.27
CA LEU A 77 -13.40 -2.21 -20.37
C LEU A 77 -14.59 -1.27 -20.57
N PRO A 78 -15.84 -1.76 -20.40
CA PRO A 78 -17.02 -0.91 -20.33
C PRO A 78 -16.92 0.12 -19.21
N SER A 79 -17.55 1.29 -19.38
CA SER A 79 -17.50 2.37 -18.37
C SER A 79 -18.26 2.06 -17.08
N ASP A 80 -19.14 1.05 -17.10
CA ASP A 80 -19.94 0.56 -15.97
C ASP A 80 -19.32 -0.69 -15.32
N VAL A 81 -18.10 -1.07 -15.71
CA VAL A 81 -17.42 -2.23 -15.11
C VAL A 81 -17.11 -1.98 -13.63
N GLY A 82 -17.39 -2.99 -12.79
CA GLY A 82 -17.01 -2.97 -11.38
C GLY A 82 -15.49 -3.05 -11.15
N PRO A 83 -15.02 -2.95 -9.89
CA PRO A 83 -13.59 -2.95 -9.57
C PRO A 83 -12.89 -4.28 -9.86
N GLY A 84 -13.63 -5.39 -9.95
CA GLY A 84 -13.07 -6.73 -10.15
C GLY A 84 -12.24 -6.91 -11.42
N PRO A 85 -12.80 -6.70 -12.62
CA PRO A 85 -12.05 -6.82 -13.87
C PRO A 85 -10.80 -5.94 -13.92
N VAL A 86 -10.86 -4.73 -13.35
CA VAL A 86 -9.69 -3.86 -13.22
C VAL A 86 -8.65 -4.49 -12.30
N ALA A 87 -9.03 -5.00 -11.13
CA ALA A 87 -8.11 -5.65 -10.20
C ALA A 87 -7.37 -6.85 -10.82
N HIS A 88 -8.05 -7.70 -11.61
CA HIS A 88 -7.39 -8.81 -12.31
C HIS A 88 -6.36 -8.34 -13.35
N ILE A 89 -6.69 -7.30 -14.12
CA ILE A 89 -5.75 -6.70 -15.09
C ILE A 89 -4.53 -6.13 -14.36
N VAL A 90 -4.76 -5.41 -13.26
CA VAL A 90 -3.69 -4.80 -12.47
C VAL A 90 -2.81 -5.85 -11.79
N LEU A 91 -3.38 -6.91 -11.21
CA LEU A 91 -2.62 -8.05 -10.65
C LEU A 91 -1.73 -8.70 -11.72
N SER A 92 -2.29 -8.96 -12.91
CA SER A 92 -1.55 -9.52 -14.04
C SER A 92 -0.37 -8.61 -14.45
N TYR A 93 -0.60 -7.30 -14.48
CA TYR A 93 0.46 -6.33 -14.76
C TYR A 93 1.60 -6.38 -13.72
N TYR A 94 1.29 -6.25 -12.42
CA TYR A 94 2.32 -6.27 -11.37
C TYR A 94 3.10 -7.58 -11.32
N THR A 95 2.41 -8.71 -11.57
CA THR A 95 3.05 -10.02 -11.69
C THR A 95 4.06 -10.06 -12.84
N ARG A 96 3.74 -9.46 -14.00
CA ARG A 96 4.64 -9.41 -15.16
C ARG A 96 5.85 -8.49 -14.94
N ILE A 97 5.64 -7.34 -14.30
CA ILE A 97 6.70 -6.34 -14.15
C ILE A 97 7.63 -6.60 -12.96
N LYS A 98 7.27 -7.49 -12.02
CA LYS A 98 8.10 -7.86 -10.86
C LYS A 98 9.55 -8.21 -11.19
N HIS A 99 9.80 -8.79 -12.37
CA HIS A 99 11.13 -9.19 -12.82
C HIS A 99 11.84 -8.14 -13.70
N LEU A 100 11.15 -7.05 -14.02
CA LEU A 100 11.65 -5.97 -14.88
C LEU A 100 12.10 -4.74 -14.07
N VAL A 101 11.77 -4.70 -12.78
CA VAL A 101 12.15 -3.61 -11.88
C VAL A 101 13.48 -3.88 -11.16
N PRO A 102 14.13 -2.83 -10.64
CA PRO A 102 15.26 -2.97 -9.74
C PRO A 102 14.92 -3.81 -8.49
N PRO A 103 15.91 -4.55 -7.93
CA PRO A 103 15.69 -5.40 -6.76
C PRO A 103 15.21 -4.62 -5.53
N GLU A 104 15.49 -3.32 -5.44
CA GLU A 104 15.04 -2.43 -4.36
C GLU A 104 13.52 -2.21 -4.38
N ILE A 105 12.90 -2.28 -5.55
CA ILE A 105 11.45 -2.08 -5.76
C ILE A 105 10.68 -3.41 -5.76
N ALA A 106 11.37 -4.54 -5.97
CA ALA A 106 10.74 -5.86 -6.02
C ALA A 106 9.91 -6.22 -4.76
N PRO A 107 10.31 -5.87 -3.52
CA PRO A 107 9.48 -6.10 -2.33
C PRO A 107 8.18 -5.28 -2.32
N GLU A 108 8.22 -4.04 -2.82
CA GLU A 108 7.03 -3.20 -2.92
C GLU A 108 6.04 -3.81 -3.94
N ILE A 109 6.53 -4.27 -5.10
CA ILE A 109 5.69 -4.97 -6.08
C ILE A 109 5.10 -6.25 -5.51
N ALA A 110 5.87 -7.01 -4.72
CA ALA A 110 5.34 -8.21 -4.06
C ALA A 110 4.19 -7.86 -3.11
N ALA A 111 4.32 -6.80 -2.30
CA ALA A 111 3.24 -6.37 -1.41
C ALA A 111 1.99 -5.88 -2.17
N ILE A 112 2.16 -5.26 -3.34
CA ILE A 112 1.04 -4.89 -4.22
C ILE A 112 0.35 -6.15 -4.77
N ILE A 113 1.12 -7.16 -5.20
CA ILE A 113 0.58 -8.44 -5.68
C ILE A 113 -0.26 -9.10 -4.57
N ASP A 114 0.31 -9.27 -3.38
CA ASP A 114 -0.38 -9.87 -2.24
C ASP A 114 -1.67 -9.11 -1.91
N PHE A 115 -1.62 -7.77 -1.96
CA PHE A 115 -2.80 -6.93 -1.77
C PHE A 115 -3.91 -7.21 -2.80
N TYR A 116 -3.58 -7.28 -4.10
CA TYR A 116 -4.58 -7.51 -5.14
C TYR A 116 -5.11 -8.94 -5.12
N GLU A 117 -4.28 -9.92 -4.76
CA GLU A 117 -4.72 -11.29 -4.51
C GLU A 117 -5.73 -11.34 -3.35
N ASP A 118 -5.45 -10.66 -2.24
CA ASP A 118 -6.37 -10.56 -1.11
C ASP A 118 -7.67 -9.81 -1.47
N PHE A 119 -7.58 -8.73 -2.25
CA PHE A 119 -8.74 -7.98 -2.73
C PHE A 119 -9.65 -8.82 -3.61
N ILE A 120 -9.08 -9.56 -4.56
CA ILE A 120 -9.83 -10.48 -5.44
C ILE A 120 -10.45 -11.59 -4.60
N ALA A 121 -9.67 -12.26 -3.76
CA ALA A 121 -10.16 -13.37 -2.94
C ALA A 121 -11.30 -12.97 -1.99
N THR A 122 -11.26 -11.73 -1.47
CA THR A 122 -12.29 -11.21 -0.56
C THR A 122 -13.52 -10.71 -1.31
N GLY A 123 -13.35 -10.10 -2.49
CA GLY A 123 -14.43 -9.45 -3.23
C GLY A 123 -15.16 -10.33 -4.25
N GLU A 124 -14.48 -11.31 -4.85
CA GLU A 124 -14.98 -12.05 -6.01
C GLU A 124 -16.27 -12.84 -5.73
N ALA A 125 -16.36 -13.49 -4.56
CA ALA A 125 -17.55 -14.25 -4.16
C ALA A 125 -18.81 -13.39 -3.98
N PHE A 126 -18.65 -12.06 -3.86
CA PHE A 126 -19.72 -11.11 -3.60
C PHE A 126 -19.88 -10.09 -4.75
N ASP A 127 -19.31 -10.37 -5.92
CA ASP A 127 -19.28 -9.45 -7.08
C ASP A 127 -18.71 -8.07 -6.73
N TYR A 128 -17.80 -8.00 -5.74
CA TYR A 128 -17.25 -6.77 -5.19
C TYR A 128 -18.30 -5.78 -4.65
N ASN A 129 -19.49 -6.27 -4.31
CA ASN A 129 -20.54 -5.47 -3.72
C ASN A 129 -20.25 -5.24 -2.22
N THR A 130 -19.87 -4.01 -1.86
CA THR A 130 -19.53 -3.63 -0.49
C THR A 130 -20.63 -3.96 0.51
N ALA A 131 -21.91 -3.77 0.16
CA ALA A 131 -23.01 -4.05 1.07
C ALA A 131 -23.15 -5.56 1.36
N LYS A 132 -23.02 -6.41 0.32
CA LYS A 132 -23.02 -7.87 0.50
C LYS A 132 -21.84 -8.32 1.36
N ILE A 133 -20.65 -7.75 1.13
CA ILE A 133 -19.44 -8.11 1.89
C ILE A 133 -19.57 -7.69 3.37
N ILE A 134 -20.17 -6.53 3.66
CA ILE A 134 -20.44 -6.09 5.04
C ILE A 134 -21.38 -7.08 5.76
N LEU A 135 -22.40 -7.58 5.07
CA LEU A 135 -23.44 -8.44 5.66
C LEU A 135 -23.06 -9.92 5.74
N GLU A 136 -22.32 -10.44 4.76
CA GLU A 136 -22.14 -11.87 4.54
C GLU A 136 -20.65 -12.31 4.46
N GLY A 137 -19.73 -11.36 4.31
CA GLY A 137 -18.31 -11.60 4.05
C GLY A 137 -17.38 -11.24 5.21
N ASP A 138 -16.07 -11.20 4.90
CA ASP A 138 -15.03 -10.72 5.83
C ASP A 138 -14.95 -9.19 5.76
N LYS A 139 -15.84 -8.54 6.50
CA LYS A 139 -15.96 -7.09 6.56
C LYS A 139 -14.66 -6.42 6.97
N GLU A 140 -14.04 -6.87 8.07
CA GLU A 140 -12.82 -6.26 8.61
C GLU A 140 -11.67 -6.32 7.60
N LYS A 141 -11.49 -7.46 6.92
CA LYS A 141 -10.48 -7.58 5.87
C LYS A 141 -10.81 -6.68 4.68
N TYR A 142 -12.06 -6.68 4.21
CA TYR A 142 -12.45 -5.87 3.06
C TYR A 142 -12.32 -4.37 3.32
N GLN A 143 -12.70 -3.90 4.52
CA GLN A 143 -12.54 -2.51 4.94
C GLN A 143 -11.06 -2.09 4.86
N GLN A 144 -10.13 -2.92 5.33
CA GLN A 144 -8.70 -2.62 5.23
C GLN A 144 -8.24 -2.52 3.77
N LEU A 145 -8.76 -3.36 2.89
CA LEU A 145 -8.39 -3.40 1.48
C LEU A 145 -8.93 -2.18 0.70
N VAL A 146 -10.13 -1.70 1.00
CA VAL A 146 -10.74 -0.58 0.24
C VAL A 146 -10.47 0.80 0.81
N THR A 147 -10.12 0.92 2.10
CA THR A 147 -9.91 2.22 2.73
C THR A 147 -8.45 2.68 2.73
N ARG A 148 -7.51 1.75 2.56
CA ARG A 148 -6.06 2.02 2.60
C ARG A 148 -5.42 1.79 1.23
N PRO A 149 -4.38 2.56 0.89
CA PRO A 149 -3.60 2.28 -0.31
C PRO A 149 -2.84 0.95 -0.15
N ALA A 150 -2.70 0.22 -1.24
CA ALA A 150 -1.84 -0.96 -1.29
C ALA A 150 -0.40 -0.56 -0.89
N PRO A 151 0.28 -1.34 -0.03
CA PRO A 151 1.63 -1.01 0.41
C PRO A 151 2.59 -0.92 -0.79
N GLY A 152 3.39 0.15 -0.85
CA GLY A 152 4.35 0.37 -1.94
C GLY A 152 3.76 0.88 -3.26
N LEU A 153 2.43 0.97 -3.39
CA LEU A 153 1.77 1.38 -4.64
C LEU A 153 2.25 2.74 -5.13
N GLU A 154 2.23 3.76 -4.27
CA GLU A 154 2.61 5.12 -4.66
C GLU A 154 4.09 5.22 -5.06
N SER A 155 4.98 4.51 -4.37
CA SER A 155 6.40 4.41 -4.73
C SER A 155 6.57 3.82 -6.13
N VAL A 156 5.93 2.67 -6.41
CA VAL A 156 6.03 1.99 -7.70
C VAL A 156 5.41 2.84 -8.81
N ARG A 157 4.27 3.49 -8.55
CA ARG A 157 3.62 4.39 -9.52
C ARG A 157 4.53 5.57 -9.86
N ALA A 158 5.22 6.16 -8.88
CA ALA A 158 6.18 7.23 -9.12
C ALA A 158 7.35 6.76 -10.00
N VAL A 159 7.94 5.60 -9.69
CA VAL A 159 9.04 5.02 -10.49
C VAL A 159 8.60 4.75 -11.93
N VAL A 160 7.42 4.17 -12.13
CA VAL A 160 6.89 3.87 -13.47
C VAL A 160 6.57 5.17 -14.22
N ALA A 161 5.98 6.16 -13.57
CA ALA A 161 5.69 7.45 -14.19
C ALA A 161 6.98 8.18 -14.60
N GLU A 162 8.00 8.19 -13.76
CA GLU A 162 9.30 8.81 -14.08
C GLU A 162 9.99 8.07 -15.24
N THR A 163 10.00 6.73 -15.20
CA THR A 163 10.71 5.90 -16.17
C THR A 163 10.02 5.86 -17.53
N CYS A 164 8.70 5.74 -17.55
CA CYS A 164 7.93 5.47 -18.76
C CYS A 164 7.08 6.65 -19.24
N GLN A 165 6.96 7.73 -18.45
CA GLN A 165 6.12 8.90 -18.74
C GLN A 165 4.65 8.52 -18.98
N VAL A 166 4.18 7.47 -18.29
CA VAL A 166 2.80 6.96 -18.35
C VAL A 166 2.26 6.83 -16.93
N GLU A 167 1.02 7.26 -16.73
CA GLU A 167 0.34 7.09 -15.45
C GLU A 167 -0.23 5.67 -15.30
N VAL A 168 0.08 5.04 -14.17
CA VAL A 168 -0.59 3.80 -13.74
C VAL A 168 -1.91 4.18 -13.05
N PRO A 169 -3.04 3.53 -13.40
CA PRO A 169 -4.34 3.81 -12.80
C PRO A 169 -4.32 3.76 -11.27
N ALA A 170 -5.13 4.61 -10.65
CA ALA A 170 -5.30 4.61 -9.22
C ALA A 170 -6.03 3.33 -8.75
N GLN A 171 -5.71 2.89 -7.54
CA GLN A 171 -6.43 1.81 -6.87
C GLN A 171 -7.89 2.20 -6.62
N TYR A 172 -8.80 1.24 -6.72
CA TYR A 172 -10.16 1.40 -6.22
C TYR A 172 -10.14 1.63 -4.70
N ARG A 173 -10.77 2.73 -4.27
CA ARG A 173 -10.83 3.10 -2.85
C ARG A 173 -12.19 3.65 -2.47
N ILE A 174 -12.59 3.37 -1.24
CA ILE A 174 -13.73 4.00 -0.57
C ILE A 174 -13.15 4.77 0.62
N SER A 175 -13.74 5.91 0.97
CA SER A 175 -13.32 6.61 2.20
C SER A 175 -13.70 5.78 3.44
N ALA A 176 -12.91 5.88 4.51
CA ALA A 176 -13.23 5.19 5.77
C ALA A 176 -14.62 5.61 6.28
N LEU A 177 -14.89 6.92 6.32
CA LEU A 177 -16.19 7.45 6.71
C LEU A 177 -17.33 6.91 5.83
N GLY A 178 -17.16 6.86 4.51
CA GLY A 178 -18.20 6.35 3.61
C GLY A 178 -18.41 4.83 3.73
N PHE A 179 -17.42 4.09 4.22
CA PHE A 179 -17.59 2.69 4.57
C PHE A 179 -18.39 2.55 5.88
N ASP A 180 -18.02 3.30 6.91
CA ASP A 180 -18.68 3.29 8.21
C ASP A 180 -20.15 3.74 8.10
N GLU A 181 -20.43 4.81 7.35
CA GLU A 181 -21.82 5.27 7.07
C GLU A 181 -22.66 4.23 6.32
N LEU A 182 -22.03 3.43 5.44
CA LEU A 182 -22.71 2.35 4.75
C LEU A 182 -22.99 1.18 5.70
N GLU A 183 -22.04 0.84 6.55
CA GLU A 183 -22.20 -0.18 7.59
C GLU A 183 -23.33 0.19 8.55
N ASP A 184 -23.31 1.39 9.12
CA ASP A 184 -24.34 1.87 10.06
C ASP A 184 -25.74 1.77 9.43
N ARG A 185 -25.90 2.25 8.19
CA ARG A 185 -27.19 2.18 7.49
C ARG A 185 -27.67 0.75 7.22
N LEU A 186 -26.76 -0.20 7.06
CA LEU A 186 -27.10 -1.61 6.79
C LEU A 186 -27.41 -2.38 8.07
N LEU A 187 -26.73 -2.07 9.17
CA LEU A 187 -26.84 -2.80 10.43
C LEU A 187 -27.84 -2.18 11.42
N ASP A 188 -28.03 -0.86 11.37
CA ASP A 188 -28.95 -0.09 12.22
C ASP A 188 -29.76 0.89 11.34
N PRO A 189 -30.72 0.39 10.54
CA PRO A 189 -31.52 1.23 9.67
C PRO A 189 -32.35 2.21 10.53
N PRO A 190 -32.47 3.50 10.13
CA PRO A 190 -33.27 4.45 10.88
C PRO A 190 -34.71 3.95 10.98
N ASP A 191 -35.28 3.98 12.20
CA ASP A 191 -36.69 3.65 12.43
C ASP A 191 -37.58 4.53 11.52
N GLU A 192 -38.30 3.89 10.60
CA GLU A 192 -39.33 4.53 9.77
C GLU A 192 -40.58 4.92 10.58
#